data_AF-A0A0G4HFT5-F1
#
_entry.id   AF-A0A0G4HFT5-F1
#
_cell.length_a   1.000
_cell.length_b   1.000
_cell.length_c   1.000
_cell.angle_alpha   90.00
_cell.angle_beta   90.00
_cell.angle_gamma   90.00
#
_symmetry.space_group_name_H-M   'P 1'
#
loop_
_entity.id
_entity.type
_entity.pdbx_description
1 polymer ?
#
loop_
_entity_poly.entity_id
_entity_poly.type
_entity_poly.pdbx_seq_one_letter_code
_entity_poly.pdbx_strand_id
1 'polypeptide(L)'
;MVGQVSDMKQAARVTIAFLFLYSFTFMNIMRTKRKGLAKAKKQGKEFNRYTSTEMFIADRLNSNFLEWSPVFLGLLWSMASVGCLHQLFPLCAAWTYVGLRALYIFLILRYGVQTDGMNKSLWLSTFPAYFCILGMTLFVLPSLI
;
A
#
# COMPACT_ATOMS: atom_id res chain seq x y z
N MET A 1 20.29 -17.38 16.38
CA MET A 1 20.64 -17.33 14.94
C MET A 1 19.61 -18.00 14.02
N VAL A 2 19.11 -19.21 14.32
CA VAL A 2 18.13 -19.91 13.44
C VAL A 2 16.80 -19.14 13.27
N GLY A 3 16.28 -18.49 14.33
CA GLY A 3 15.07 -17.67 14.26
C GLY A 3 15.21 -16.43 13.38
N GLN A 4 16.36 -15.74 13.45
CA GLN A 4 16.60 -14.51 12.70
C GLN A 4 16.66 -14.75 11.17
N VAL A 5 17.22 -15.88 10.72
CA VAL A 5 17.20 -16.26 9.30
C VAL A 5 15.77 -16.53 8.82
N SER A 6 14.92 -17.10 9.67
CA SER A 6 13.50 -17.29 9.37
C SER A 6 12.77 -15.95 9.22
N ASP A 7 13.02 -15.01 10.14
CA ASP A 7 12.40 -13.69 10.15
C ASP A 7 12.76 -12.88 8.90
N MET A 8 14.04 -12.89 8.49
CA MET A 8 14.47 -12.22 7.26
C MET A 8 13.78 -12.80 6.01
N LYS A 9 13.61 -14.13 5.94
CA LYS A 9 12.85 -14.77 4.86
C LYS A 9 11.38 -14.38 4.87
N GLN A 10 10.77 -14.25 6.04
CA GLN A 10 9.37 -13.83 6.18
C GLN A 10 9.19 -12.36 5.78
N ALA A 11 10.06 -11.47 6.24
CA ALA A 11 10.08 -10.07 5.83
C ALA A 11 10.25 -9.91 4.31
N ALA A 12 11.15 -10.69 3.71
CA ALA A 12 11.33 -10.71 2.26
C ALA A 12 10.04 -11.15 1.53
N ARG A 13 9.36 -12.20 1.99
CA ARG A 13 8.09 -12.66 1.39
C ARG A 13 6.99 -11.60 1.46
N VAL A 14 6.81 -10.98 2.62
CA VAL A 14 5.83 -9.89 2.80
C VAL A 14 6.21 -8.68 1.93
N THR A 15 7.50 -8.35 1.84
CA THR A 15 7.99 -7.26 0.98
C THR A 15 7.72 -7.54 -0.49
N ILE A 16 7.96 -8.76 -0.96
CA ILE A 16 7.66 -9.16 -2.35
C ILE A 16 6.16 -9.04 -2.64
N ALA A 17 5.30 -9.50 -1.73
CA ALA A 17 3.86 -9.36 -1.87
C ALA A 17 3.43 -7.88 -1.91
N PHE A 18 4.00 -7.04 -1.04
CA PHE A 18 3.76 -5.60 -1.05
C PHE A 18 4.23 -4.94 -2.35
N LEU A 19 5.43 -5.28 -2.83
CA LEU A 19 6.00 -4.78 -4.09
C LEU A 19 5.17 -5.19 -5.30
N PHE A 20 4.60 -6.40 -5.29
CA PHE A 20 3.67 -6.83 -6.34
C PHE A 20 2.44 -5.91 -6.40
N LEU A 21 1.84 -5.59 -5.25
CA LEU A 21 0.72 -4.64 -5.18
C LEU A 21 1.12 -3.22 -5.62
N TYR A 22 2.29 -2.75 -5.20
CA TYR A 22 2.81 -1.45 -5.64
C TYR A 22 3.08 -1.41 -7.15
N SER A 23 3.61 -2.50 -7.71
CA SER A 23 3.82 -2.60 -9.16
C SER A 23 2.49 -2.53 -9.92
N PHE A 24 1.42 -3.10 -9.34
CA PHE A 24 0.07 -2.99 -9.87
C PHE A 24 -0.44 -1.54 -9.87
N THR A 25 -0.19 -0.74 -8.81
CA THR A 25 -0.59 0.68 -8.78
C THR A 25 0.16 1.49 -9.84
N PHE A 26 1.44 1.19 -10.05
CA PHE A 26 2.24 1.84 -11.09
C PHE A 26 1.75 1.48 -12.51
N MET A 27 1.47 0.20 -12.78
CA MET A 27 0.87 -0.23 -14.04
C MET A 27 -0.50 0.44 -14.28
N ASN A 28 -1.30 0.63 -13.23
CA ASN A 28 -2.57 1.34 -13.31
C ASN A 28 -2.38 2.79 -13.77
N ILE A 29 -1.43 3.54 -13.19
CA ILE A 29 -1.11 4.91 -13.65
C ILE A 29 -0.73 4.91 -15.13
N MET A 30 0.17 4.02 -15.54
CA MET A 30 0.64 3.97 -16.92
C MET A 30 -0.49 3.64 -17.90
N ARG A 31 -1.37 2.70 -17.52
CA ARG A 31 -2.55 2.34 -18.31
C ARG A 31 -3.52 3.51 -18.42
N THR A 32 -3.81 4.20 -17.32
CA THR A 32 -4.72 5.36 -17.30
C THR A 32 -4.16 6.51 -18.13
N LYS A 33 -2.87 6.81 -18.02
CA LYS A 33 -2.19 7.82 -18.84
C LYS A 33 -2.29 7.49 -20.33
N ARG A 34 -2.00 6.24 -20.72
CA ARG A 34 -2.10 5.79 -22.12
C ARG A 34 -3.53 5.92 -22.66
N LYS A 35 -4.53 5.52 -21.87
CA LYS A 35 -5.95 5.69 -22.24
C LYS A 35 -6.34 7.17 -22.39
N GLY A 36 -5.90 8.01 -21.46
CA GLY A 36 -6.14 9.45 -21.49
C GLY A 36 -5.53 10.12 -22.72
N LEU A 37 -4.27 9.80 -23.04
CA LEU A 37 -3.61 10.28 -24.25
C LEU A 37 -4.33 9.86 -25.53
N ALA A 38 -4.75 8.59 -25.61
CA ALA A 38 -5.51 8.10 -26.76
C ALA A 38 -6.86 8.80 -26.92
N LYS A 39 -7.56 9.08 -25.81
CA LYS A 39 -8.83 9.82 -25.81
C LYS A 39 -8.65 11.27 -26.23
N ALA A 40 -7.63 11.95 -25.71
CA ALA A 40 -7.31 13.34 -26.06
C ALA A 40 -6.96 13.47 -27.55
N LYS A 41 -6.11 12.57 -28.07
CA LYS A 41 -5.76 12.50 -29.50
C LYS A 41 -6.99 12.32 -30.40
N LYS A 42 -7.93 11.44 -30.02
CA LYS A 42 -9.19 11.25 -30.76
C LYS A 42 -10.09 12.49 -30.75
N GLN A 43 -10.00 13.31 -29.71
CA GLN A 43 -10.80 14.52 -29.54
C GLN A 43 -10.11 15.78 -30.08
N GLY A 44 -8.90 15.67 -30.64
CA GLY A 44 -8.11 16.83 -31.09
C GLY A 44 -7.71 17.78 -29.96
N LYS A 45 -7.71 17.30 -28.70
CA LYS A 45 -7.37 18.09 -27.52
C LYS A 45 -6.03 17.65 -26.95
N GLU A 46 -5.33 18.55 -26.29
CA GLU A 46 -4.17 18.19 -25.49
C GLU A 46 -4.59 17.41 -24.24
N PHE A 47 -3.79 16.40 -23.88
CA PHE A 47 -4.02 15.64 -22.66
C PHE A 47 -3.51 16.42 -21.46
N ASN A 48 -4.42 16.86 -20.59
CA ASN A 48 -4.06 17.43 -19.30
C ASN A 48 -4.29 16.40 -18.18
N ARG A 49 -3.20 16.04 -17.50
CA ARG A 49 -3.19 15.08 -16.37
C ARG A 49 -4.01 15.59 -15.18
N TYR A 50 -3.89 16.87 -14.85
CA TYR A 50 -4.42 17.45 -13.61
C TYR A 50 -5.92 17.69 -13.67
N THR A 51 -6.49 17.77 -14.87
CA THR A 51 -7.94 17.91 -15.08
C THR A 51 -8.64 16.55 -15.28
N SER A 52 -7.89 15.45 -15.34
CA SER A 52 -8.45 14.12 -15.55
C SER A 52 -8.76 13.44 -14.21
N THR A 53 -10.04 13.24 -13.92
CA THR A 53 -10.50 12.51 -12.73
C THR A 53 -9.91 11.10 -12.65
N GLU A 54 -9.76 10.42 -13.78
CA GLU A 54 -9.16 9.07 -13.84
C GLU A 54 -7.69 9.09 -13.42
N MET A 55 -6.93 10.09 -13.87
CA MET A 55 -5.54 10.27 -13.43
C MET A 55 -5.45 10.63 -11.96
N PHE A 56 -6.33 11.51 -11.46
CA PHE A 56 -6.37 11.86 -10.05
C PHE A 56 -6.58 10.63 -9.15
N ILE A 57 -7.51 9.74 -9.53
CA ILE A 57 -7.75 8.48 -8.81
C ILE A 57 -6.52 7.57 -8.86
N ALA A 58 -5.90 7.41 -10.03
CA ALA A 58 -4.71 6.57 -10.20
C ALA A 58 -3.50 7.11 -9.43
N ASP A 59 -3.31 8.43 -9.42
CA ASP A 59 -2.25 9.11 -8.69
C ASP A 59 -2.48 8.99 -7.19
N ARG A 60 -3.72 9.20 -6.70
CA ARG A 60 -4.04 9.06 -5.28
C ARG A 60 -3.82 7.63 -4.77
N LEU A 61 -4.15 6.63 -5.59
CA LEU A 61 -3.87 5.23 -5.27
C LEU A 61 -2.37 5.00 -5.04
N ASN A 62 -1.54 5.45 -5.99
CA ASN A 62 -0.10 5.24 -5.92
C ASN A 62 0.56 6.05 -4.80
N SER A 63 0.17 7.32 -4.65
CA SER A 63 0.68 8.17 -3.56
C SER A 63 0.36 7.58 -2.20
N ASN A 64 -0.83 7.01 -2.00
CA ASN A 64 -1.18 6.37 -0.73
C ASN A 64 -0.28 5.16 -0.44
N PHE A 65 0.14 4.38 -1.44
CA PHE A 65 1.12 3.32 -1.22
C PHE A 65 2.51 3.87 -0.89
N LEU A 66 2.93 4.95 -1.55
CA LEU A 66 4.24 5.57 -1.36
C LEU A 66 4.37 6.29 -0.01
N GLU A 67 3.31 6.95 0.45
CA GLU A 67 3.27 7.66 1.74
C GLU A 67 3.46 6.69 2.92
N TRP A 68 2.86 5.50 2.83
CA TRP A 68 2.85 4.53 3.93
C TRP A 68 3.91 3.43 3.81
N SER A 69 4.63 3.34 2.69
CA SER A 69 5.65 2.31 2.50
C SER A 69 6.86 2.47 3.42
N PRO A 70 7.43 3.68 3.68
CA PRO A 70 8.54 3.81 4.62
C PRO A 70 8.16 3.37 6.04
N VAL A 71 6.95 3.70 6.48
CA VAL A 71 6.44 3.33 7.80
C VAL A 71 6.28 1.82 7.90
N PHE A 72 5.56 1.20 6.96
CA PHE A 72 5.29 -0.23 7.01
C PHE A 72 6.56 -1.08 6.81
N LEU A 73 7.36 -0.79 5.78
CA LEU A 73 8.57 -1.54 5.48
C LEU A 73 9.63 -1.31 6.55
N GLY A 74 9.75 -0.07 7.05
CA GLY A 74 10.64 0.25 8.17
C GLY A 74 10.32 -0.60 9.41
N LEU A 75 9.05 -0.68 9.80
CA LEU A 75 8.62 -1.52 10.92
C LEU A 75 8.84 -3.01 10.66
N LEU A 76 8.48 -3.50 9.47
CA LEU A 76 8.63 -4.90 9.08
C LEU A 76 10.10 -5.37 9.20
N TRP A 77 11.01 -4.58 8.63
CA TRP A 77 12.43 -4.91 8.64
C TRP A 77 13.08 -4.68 10.01
N SER A 78 12.59 -3.71 10.78
CA SER A 78 13.02 -3.52 12.19
C SER A 78 12.64 -4.72 13.05
N MET A 79 11.42 -5.25 12.91
CA MET A 79 11.01 -6.46 13.63
C MET A 79 11.78 -7.69 13.18
N ALA A 80 12.11 -7.79 11.89
CA ALA A 80 12.94 -8.89 11.39
C ALA A 80 14.39 -8.81 11.89
N SER A 81 14.93 -7.60 12.04
CA SER A 81 16.31 -7.39 12.51
C SER A 81 16.47 -7.75 13.98
N VAL A 82 15.52 -7.37 14.84
CA VAL A 82 15.49 -7.76 16.26
C VAL A 82 15.00 -9.20 16.49
N GLY A 83 14.56 -9.88 15.43
CA GLY A 83 14.18 -11.30 15.47
C GLY A 83 12.85 -11.57 16.18
N CYS A 84 11.89 -10.65 16.07
CA CYS A 84 10.56 -10.81 16.66
C CYS A 84 9.43 -11.01 15.63
N LEU A 85 9.75 -11.09 14.34
CA LEU A 85 8.76 -11.18 13.27
C LEU A 85 8.09 -12.55 13.19
N HIS A 86 8.79 -13.65 13.51
CA HIS A 86 8.19 -15.00 13.53
C HIS A 86 7.04 -15.16 14.53
N GLN A 87 6.89 -14.23 15.47
CA GLN A 87 5.80 -14.28 16.42
C GLN A 87 4.46 -14.12 15.69
N LEU A 88 3.44 -14.82 16.19
CA LEU A 88 2.15 -14.91 15.52
C LEU A 88 1.55 -13.53 15.25
N PHE A 89 1.56 -12.65 16.24
CA PHE A 89 0.94 -11.34 16.13
C PHE A 89 1.63 -10.42 15.10
N PRO A 90 2.96 -10.15 15.17
CA PRO A 90 3.67 -9.35 14.15
C PRO A 90 3.53 -9.88 12.74
N LEU A 91 3.64 -11.20 12.55
CA LEU A 91 3.52 -11.83 11.23
C LEU A 91 2.12 -11.67 10.66
N CYS A 92 1.09 -11.95 11.47
CA CYS A 92 -0.30 -11.77 11.07
C CYS A 92 -0.58 -10.30 10.76
N ALA A 93 -0.15 -9.36 11.60
CA ALA A 93 -0.34 -7.93 11.37
C ALA A 93 0.30 -7.48 10.03
N ALA A 94 1.50 -7.98 9.71
CA ALA A 94 2.17 -7.68 8.46
C ALA A 94 1.41 -8.20 7.23
N TRP A 95 0.96 -9.45 7.24
CA TRP A 95 0.16 -10.01 6.15
C TRP A 95 -1.23 -9.38 6.03
N THR A 96 -1.88 -9.12 7.16
CA THR A 96 -3.16 -8.41 7.21
C THR A 96 -3.02 -7.01 6.60
N TYR A 97 -1.96 -6.28 6.91
CA TYR A 97 -1.69 -4.98 6.29
C TYR A 97 -1.60 -5.08 4.77
N VAL A 98 -0.84 -6.05 4.23
CA VAL A 98 -0.75 -6.28 2.78
C VAL A 98 -2.11 -6.64 2.18
N GLY A 99 -2.90 -7.49 2.85
CA GLY A 99 -4.27 -7.84 2.43
C GLY A 99 -5.20 -6.63 2.39
N LEU A 100 -5.14 -5.77 3.41
CA LEU A 100 -5.89 -4.52 3.47
C LEU A 100 -5.47 -3.57 2.34
N ARG A 101 -4.19 -3.54 1.97
CA ARG A 101 -3.71 -2.76 0.81
C ARG A 101 -4.25 -3.30 -0.52
N ALA A 102 -4.35 -4.62 -0.67
CA ALA A 102 -5.03 -5.21 -1.83
C ALA A 102 -6.51 -4.83 -1.87
N LEU A 103 -7.19 -4.86 -0.72
CA LEU A 103 -8.58 -4.40 -0.60
C LEU A 103 -8.70 -2.90 -0.93
N TYR A 104 -7.76 -2.06 -0.51
CA TYR A 104 -7.75 -0.63 -0.82
C TYR A 104 -7.69 -0.38 -2.34
N ILE A 105 -6.80 -1.10 -3.04
CA ILE A 105 -6.72 -1.05 -4.52
C ILE A 105 -8.08 -1.38 -5.12
N PHE A 106 -8.70 -2.48 -4.69
CA PHE A 106 -10.00 -2.89 -5.20
C PHE A 106 -11.08 -1.83 -4.96
N LEU A 107 -11.15 -1.29 -3.75
CA LEU A 107 -12.15 -0.29 -3.37
C LEU A 107 -11.98 1.02 -4.15
N ILE A 108 -10.75 1.51 -4.30
CA ILE A 108 -10.49 2.71 -5.12
C ILE A 108 -10.86 2.48 -6.58
N LEU A 109 -10.49 1.34 -7.16
CA LEU A 109 -10.76 1.09 -8.58
C LEU A 109 -12.26 0.86 -8.84
N ARG A 110 -13.01 0.39 -7.84
CA ARG A 110 -14.46 0.14 -7.96
C ARG A 110 -15.31 1.38 -7.68
N TYR A 111 -14.99 2.13 -6.63
CA TYR A 111 -15.82 3.22 -6.12
C TYR A 111 -15.24 4.61 -6.39
N GLY A 112 -13.99 4.70 -6.85
CA GLY A 112 -13.30 5.95 -7.11
C GLY A 112 -12.90 6.70 -5.84
N VAL A 113 -12.50 7.97 -6.03
CA VAL A 113 -12.16 8.89 -4.95
C VAL A 113 -13.19 10.01 -4.90
N GLN A 114 -13.91 10.14 -3.79
CA GLN A 114 -14.81 11.28 -3.55
C GLN A 114 -13.98 12.51 -3.15
N THR A 115 -14.30 13.66 -3.73
CA THR A 115 -13.66 14.96 -3.44
C THR A 115 -14.03 15.52 -2.08
N ASP A 116 -15.13 15.06 -1.49
CA ASP A 116 -15.68 15.58 -0.23
C ASP A 116 -14.95 15.03 1.01
N GLY A 117 -13.79 14.37 0.82
CA GLY A 117 -12.92 13.83 1.87
C GLY A 117 -13.46 12.60 2.60
N MET A 118 -14.77 12.34 2.56
CA MET A 118 -15.43 11.33 3.39
C MET A 118 -15.74 10.04 2.62
N ASN A 119 -14.69 9.40 2.10
CA ASN A 119 -14.83 8.20 1.29
C ASN A 119 -15.01 6.95 2.18
N LYS A 120 -16.22 6.76 2.72
CA LYS A 120 -16.56 5.72 3.74
C LYS A 120 -16.09 4.31 3.36
N SER A 121 -16.11 3.97 2.07
CA SER A 121 -15.63 2.68 1.58
C SER A 121 -14.13 2.50 1.81
N LEU A 122 -13.31 3.53 1.60
CA LEU A 122 -11.86 3.47 1.77
C LEU A 122 -11.46 3.32 3.23
N TRP A 123 -12.21 3.93 4.15
CA TRP A 123 -12.00 3.80 5.59
C TRP A 123 -12.04 2.35 6.06
N LEU A 124 -12.83 1.48 5.40
CA LEU A 124 -12.91 0.06 5.72
C LEU A 124 -11.55 -0.66 5.61
N SER A 125 -10.69 -0.22 4.68
CA SER A 125 -9.33 -0.74 4.55
C SER A 125 -8.32 0.08 5.36
N THR A 126 -8.47 1.40 5.36
CA THR A 126 -7.47 2.31 5.93
C THR A 126 -7.42 2.26 7.46
N PHE A 127 -8.57 2.24 8.15
CA PHE A 127 -8.60 2.18 9.62
C PHE A 127 -7.95 0.91 10.17
N PRO A 128 -8.33 -0.30 9.70
CA PRO A 128 -7.68 -1.53 10.15
C PRO A 128 -6.18 -1.56 9.84
N ALA A 129 -5.76 -0.94 8.73
CA ALA A 129 -4.33 -0.87 8.38
C ALA A 129 -3.53 -0.02 9.38
N TYR A 130 -4.13 1.03 9.92
CA TYR A 130 -3.52 1.83 11.00
C TYR A 130 -3.38 1.02 12.29
N PHE A 131 -4.36 0.18 12.62
CA PHE A 131 -4.23 -0.73 13.77
C PHE A 131 -3.10 -1.75 13.57
N CYS A 132 -2.88 -2.26 12.35
CA CYS A 132 -1.73 -3.11 12.06
C CYS A 132 -0.41 -2.37 12.29
N ILE A 133 -0.27 -1.15 11.75
CA ILE A 133 0.94 -0.33 11.94
C ILE A 133 1.18 -0.03 13.42
N LEU A 134 0.14 0.38 14.14
CA LEU A 134 0.22 0.68 15.57
C LEU A 134 0.62 -0.57 16.36
N GLY A 135 0.00 -1.72 16.08
CA GLY A 135 0.34 -2.99 16.70
C GLY A 135 1.79 -3.39 16.46
N MET A 136 2.27 -3.30 15.21
CA MET A 136 3.68 -3.56 14.88
C MET A 136 4.63 -2.59 15.60
N THR A 137 4.24 -1.32 15.73
CA THR A 137 5.02 -0.29 16.44
C THR A 137 5.15 -0.60 17.92
N LEU A 138 4.02 -0.87 18.59
CA LEU A 138 3.99 -1.20 20.02
C LEU A 138 4.75 -2.50 20.31
N PHE A 139 4.82 -3.41 19.33
CA PHE A 139 5.54 -4.66 19.46
C PHE A 139 7.06 -4.50 19.32
N VAL A 140 7.50 -3.68 18.36
CA VAL A 140 8.94 -3.51 18.08
C VAL A 140 9.62 -2.57 19.08
N LEU A 141 8.90 -1.58 19.60
CA LEU A 141 9.49 -0.51 20.41
C LEU A 141 10.17 -1.00 21.71
N PRO A 142 9.58 -1.93 22.50
CA PRO A 142 10.27 -2.50 23.65
C PRO A 142 11.47 -3.38 23.29
N SER A 143 11.57 -3.86 22.05
CA SER A 143 12.69 -4.68 21.59
C SER A 143 13.88 -3.84 21.07
N LEU A 144 13.70 -2.53 20.92
CA LEU A 144 14.71 -1.59 20.42
C LEU A 144 15.38 -0.77 21.54
N ILE A 145 14.80 -0.76 22.74
CA ILE A 145 15.29 -0.07 23.95
C ILE A 145 15.96 -1.10 24.84
#